data_AF-A0A945SER9-F1
#
_entry.id   AF-A0A945SER9-F1
#
_cell.length_a   1.000
_cell.length_b   1.000
_cell.length_c   1.000
_cell.angle_alpha   90.00
_cell.angle_beta   90.00
_cell.angle_gamma   90.00
#
_symmetry.space_group_name_H-M   'P 1'
#
loop_
_entity.id
_entity.type
_entity.pdbx_description
1 polymer ?
#
loop_
_entity_poly.entity_id
_entity_poly.type
_entity_poly.pdbx_seq_one_letter_code
_entity_poly.pdbx_strand_id
1 'polypeptide(L)'
;MKSFIRFLVFSNIWVAFCVLALALSSELFLGTANYQISKFVFFATLFTYNFQRVVRIGKGDNHMRKEWLLTHIIAVYSLILLGGIMSGYYFFEFQKITQIAIVFSGVLSVLYPFGLRKVPFSKIFIISLVWTISTMLLLVFENNIPITQNIVL
;
A
#
# COMPACT_ATOMS: atom_id res chain seq x y z
N MET A 1 -9.50 25.59 0.69
CA MET A 1 -8.97 24.55 1.61
C MET A 1 -9.83 23.29 1.72
N LYS A 2 -11.15 23.37 2.01
CA LYS A 2 -11.98 22.17 2.25
C LYS A 2 -12.02 21.15 1.07
N SER A 3 -11.94 21.62 -0.18
CA SER A 3 -11.98 20.75 -1.37
C SER A 3 -10.68 19.97 -1.60
N PHE A 4 -9.51 20.61 -1.47
CA PHE A 4 -8.21 19.96 -1.68
C PHE A 4 -7.91 18.90 -0.62
N ILE A 5 -8.16 19.18 0.66
CA ILE A 5 -8.00 18.20 1.75
C ILE A 5 -8.94 17.02 1.54
N ARG A 6 -10.19 17.29 1.15
CA ARG A 6 -11.15 16.24 0.82
C ARG A 6 -10.66 15.39 -0.35
N PHE A 7 -10.08 16.00 -1.38
CA PHE A 7 -9.47 15.28 -2.48
C PHE A 7 -8.35 14.35 -2.01
N LEU A 8 -7.36 14.87 -1.26
CA LEU A 8 -6.25 14.07 -0.74
C LEU A 8 -6.70 12.85 0.09
N VAL A 9 -7.70 13.04 0.95
CA VAL A 9 -8.24 11.96 1.79
C VAL A 9 -9.09 10.99 0.99
N PHE A 10 -9.88 11.50 0.03
CA PHE A 10 -10.79 10.66 -0.75
C PHE A 10 -10.11 9.94 -1.93
N SER A 11 -8.94 10.39 -2.37
CA SER A 11 -8.09 9.71 -3.34
C SER A 11 -7.07 8.76 -2.70
N ASN A 12 -7.11 8.59 -1.37
CA ASN A 12 -6.13 7.82 -0.59
C ASN A 12 -4.66 8.30 -0.72
N ILE A 13 -4.40 9.47 -1.32
CA ILE A 13 -3.04 10.02 -1.43
C ILE A 13 -2.45 10.26 -0.04
N TRP A 14 -3.27 10.76 0.90
CA TRP A 14 -2.86 10.94 2.29
C TRP A 14 -2.36 9.62 2.91
N VAL A 15 -3.07 8.52 2.66
CA VAL A 15 -2.68 7.20 3.19
C VAL A 15 -1.36 6.74 2.58
N ALA A 16 -1.17 6.93 1.26
CA ALA A 16 0.09 6.58 0.61
C ALA A 16 1.29 7.35 1.21
N PHE A 17 1.12 8.64 1.55
CA PHE A 17 2.16 9.40 2.25
C PHE A 17 2.42 8.88 3.68
N CYS A 18 1.39 8.49 4.43
CA CYS A 18 1.58 7.89 5.75
C CYS A 18 2.40 6.60 5.67
N VAL A 19 2.12 5.71 4.71
CA VAL A 19 2.84 4.45 4.55
C VAL A 19 4.27 4.71 4.04
N LEU A 20 4.46 5.69 3.15
CA LEU A 20 5.79 6.14 2.74
C LEU A 20 6.61 6.65 3.94
N ALA A 21 6.03 7.52 4.77
CA ALA A 21 6.70 8.02 5.97
C ALA A 21 7.09 6.88 6.92
N LEU A 22 6.23 5.87 7.06
CA LEU A 22 6.53 4.68 7.85
C LEU A 22 7.69 3.87 7.24
N ALA A 23 7.71 3.63 5.93
CA ALA A 23 8.80 2.94 5.24
C ALA A 23 10.13 3.71 5.33
N LEU A 24 10.11 5.03 5.18
CA LEU A 24 11.30 5.88 5.37
C LEU A 24 11.80 5.85 6.81
N SER A 25 10.90 5.82 7.79
CA SER A 25 11.27 5.64 9.20
C SER A 25 11.96 4.29 9.43
N SER A 26 11.49 3.24 8.76
CA SER A 26 12.13 1.92 8.80
C SER A 26 13.51 1.90 8.14
N GLU A 27 13.66 2.57 6.99
CA GLU A 27 14.96 2.72 6.31
C GLU A 27 15.98 3.41 7.22
N LEU A 28 15.56 4.51 7.87
CA LEU A 28 16.39 5.22 8.84
C LEU A 28 16.80 4.29 10.01
N PHE A 29 15.86 3.53 10.55
CA PHE A 29 16.12 2.59 11.64
C PHE A 29 17.08 1.47 11.23
N LEU A 30 16.97 0.98 9.99
CA LEU A 30 17.83 -0.07 9.44
C LEU A 30 19.16 0.46 8.90
N GLY A 31 19.39 1.78 8.90
CA GLY A 31 20.60 2.40 8.36
C GLY A 31 20.75 2.24 6.84
N THR A 32 19.65 2.03 6.11
CA THR A 32 19.66 1.85 4.66
C THR A 32 19.32 3.16 3.93
N ALA A 33 19.84 3.32 2.72
CA ALA A 33 19.59 4.48 1.87
C ALA A 33 18.97 4.12 0.51
N ASN A 34 18.40 2.91 0.39
CA ASN A 34 17.75 2.45 -0.83
C ASN A 34 16.25 2.81 -0.84
N TYR A 35 15.96 4.03 -1.30
CA TYR A 35 14.59 4.54 -1.41
C TYR A 35 13.72 3.87 -2.48
N GLN A 36 14.20 2.87 -3.23
CA GLN A 36 13.38 2.18 -4.25
C GLN A 36 12.20 1.46 -3.60
N ILE A 37 12.39 0.81 -2.45
CA ILE A 37 11.31 0.13 -1.73
C ILE A 37 10.30 1.15 -1.22
N SER A 38 10.75 2.25 -0.60
CA SER A 38 9.86 3.34 -0.17
C SER A 38 9.02 3.91 -1.33
N LYS A 39 9.63 4.16 -2.50
CA LYS A 39 8.90 4.60 -3.70
C LYS A 39 7.89 3.55 -4.17
N PHE A 40 8.29 2.28 -4.23
CA PHE A 40 7.39 1.18 -4.59
C PHE A 40 6.19 1.12 -3.64
N VAL A 41 6.42 1.15 -2.33
CA VAL A 41 5.37 1.07 -1.30
C VAL A 41 4.37 2.22 -1.43
N PHE A 42 4.83 3.43 -1.74
CA PHE A 42 3.96 4.58 -2.01
C PHE A 42 3.00 4.30 -3.18
N PHE A 43 3.54 3.89 -4.35
CA PHE A 43 2.73 3.63 -5.54
C PHE A 43 1.83 2.40 -5.39
N ALA A 44 2.31 1.34 -4.74
CA ALA A 44 1.54 0.14 -4.45
C ALA A 44 0.37 0.45 -3.48
N THR A 45 0.59 1.30 -2.48
CA THR A 45 -0.46 1.76 -1.57
C THR A 45 -1.51 2.58 -2.31
N LEU A 46 -1.06 3.51 -3.16
CA LEU A 46 -1.95 4.34 -3.98
C LEU A 46 -2.82 3.48 -4.90
N PHE A 47 -2.24 2.46 -5.55
CA PHE A 47 -2.96 1.49 -6.36
C PHE A 47 -3.97 0.69 -5.53
N THR A 48 -3.50 -0.05 -4.53
CA THR A 48 -4.32 -1.02 -3.78
C THR A 48 -5.48 -0.34 -3.04
N TYR A 49 -5.25 0.78 -2.37
CA TYR A 49 -6.32 1.46 -1.61
C TYR A 49 -7.38 2.08 -2.52
N ASN A 50 -7.00 2.59 -3.70
CA ASN A 50 -7.97 3.09 -4.67
C ASN A 50 -8.73 1.95 -5.35
N PHE A 51 -8.04 0.85 -5.70
CA PHE A 51 -8.67 -0.35 -6.23
C PHE A 51 -9.71 -0.91 -5.25
N GLN A 52 -9.33 -1.14 -3.99
CA GLN A 52 -10.25 -1.64 -2.95
C GLN A 52 -11.46 -0.72 -2.76
N ARG A 53 -11.26 0.60 -2.87
CA ARG A 53 -12.33 1.60 -2.76
C ARG A 53 -13.32 1.50 -3.92
N VAL A 54 -12.84 1.39 -5.15
CA VAL A 54 -13.67 1.23 -6.35
C VAL A 54 -14.48 -0.05 -6.26
N VAL A 55 -13.86 -1.18 -5.93
CA VAL A 55 -14.53 -2.48 -5.74
C VAL A 55 -15.63 -2.38 -4.69
N ARG A 56 -15.40 -1.69 -3.58
CA ARG A 56 -16.37 -1.55 -2.50
C ARG A 56 -17.58 -0.69 -2.90
N ILE A 57 -17.35 0.42 -3.57
CA ILE A 57 -18.45 1.30 -4.02
C ILE A 57 -19.31 0.61 -5.08
N GLY A 58 -18.70 -0.21 -5.95
CA GLY A 58 -19.44 -1.07 -6.88
C GLY A 58 -20.38 -2.07 -6.18
N LYS A 59 -20.07 -2.47 -4.93
CA LYS A 59 -20.90 -3.39 -4.12
C LYS A 59 -22.00 -2.70 -3.30
N GLY A 60 -22.19 -1.38 -3.44
CA GLY A 60 -23.33 -0.66 -2.85
C GLY A 60 -23.04 0.17 -1.58
N ASP A 61 -21.78 0.31 -1.16
CA ASP A 61 -21.46 1.05 0.08
C ASP A 61 -21.40 2.59 -0.10
N ASN A 62 -22.05 3.31 0.82
CA ASN A 62 -21.92 4.75 1.16
C ASN A 62 -22.28 5.83 0.08
N HIS A 63 -23.44 6.48 0.25
CA HIS A 63 -23.95 7.57 -0.60
C HIS A 63 -22.96 8.73 -0.84
N MET A 64 -22.45 9.39 0.21
CA MET A 64 -21.64 10.61 0.06
C MET A 64 -20.27 10.38 -0.61
N ARG A 65 -19.64 9.23 -0.34
CA ARG A 65 -18.33 8.89 -0.93
C ARG A 65 -18.48 8.33 -2.34
N LYS A 66 -19.60 7.66 -2.62
CA LYS A 66 -19.96 7.19 -3.96
C LYS A 66 -20.17 8.37 -4.90
N GLU A 67 -20.93 9.38 -4.49
CA GLU A 67 -21.14 10.60 -5.27
C GLU A 67 -19.82 11.31 -5.61
N TRP A 68 -18.96 11.52 -4.60
CA TRP A 68 -17.66 12.14 -4.85
C TRP A 68 -16.77 11.31 -5.79
N LEU A 69 -16.76 9.98 -5.62
CA LEU A 69 -16.00 9.07 -6.50
C LEU A 69 -16.49 9.20 -7.94
N LEU A 70 -17.81 9.21 -8.16
CA LEU A 70 -18.38 9.33 -9.50
C LEU A 70 -18.00 10.67 -10.15
N THR A 71 -18.00 11.76 -9.39
CA THR A 71 -17.54 13.07 -9.89
C THR A 71 -16.05 13.09 -10.25
N HIS A 72 -15.21 12.30 -9.56
CA HIS A 72 -13.75 12.30 -9.75
C HIS A 72 -13.23 10.97 -10.29
N ILE A 73 -14.06 10.21 -11.01
CA ILE A 73 -13.77 8.83 -11.38
C ILE A 73 -12.52 8.73 -12.26
N ILE A 74 -12.37 9.65 -13.21
CA ILE A 74 -11.19 9.74 -14.09
C ILE A 74 -9.92 9.92 -13.27
N ALA A 75 -9.93 10.83 -12.28
CA ALA A 75 -8.78 11.07 -11.42
C ALA A 75 -8.43 9.86 -10.54
N VAL A 76 -9.43 9.13 -10.04
CA VAL A 76 -9.16 7.93 -9.25
C VAL A 76 -8.61 6.79 -10.12
N TYR A 77 -9.18 6.58 -11.31
CA TYR A 77 -8.65 5.59 -12.25
C TYR A 77 -7.25 5.95 -12.76
N SER A 78 -6.94 7.22 -12.99
CA SER A 78 -5.58 7.64 -13.36
C SER A 78 -4.59 7.38 -12.24
N LEU A 79 -4.98 7.57 -10.97
CA LEU A 79 -4.14 7.22 -9.81
C LEU A 79 -3.94 5.70 -9.68
N ILE A 80 -4.97 4.90 -9.95
CA ILE A 80 -4.86 3.43 -9.99
C ILE A 80 -3.88 3.01 -11.09
N LEU A 81 -4.04 3.55 -12.31
CA LEU A 81 -3.19 3.22 -13.44
C LEU A 81 -1.73 3.63 -13.19
N LEU A 82 -1.52 4.87 -12.73
CA LEU A 82 -0.18 5.37 -12.38
C LEU A 82 0.46 4.54 -11.28
N GLY A 83 -0.28 4.26 -10.20
CA GLY A 83 0.20 3.45 -9.09
C GLY A 83 0.54 2.03 -9.54
N GLY A 84 -0.29 1.43 -10.40
CA GLY A 84 -0.07 0.09 -10.96
C GLY A 84 1.16 0.02 -11.88
N ILE A 85 1.31 0.98 -12.79
CA ILE A 85 2.46 1.04 -13.71
C ILE A 85 3.76 1.26 -12.92
N MET A 86 3.79 2.24 -12.02
CA MET A 86 4.99 2.57 -11.26
C MET A 86 5.37 1.46 -10.27
N SER A 87 4.40 0.84 -9.60
CA SER A 87 4.69 -0.32 -8.74
C SER A 87 5.14 -1.53 -9.55
N GLY A 88 4.57 -1.77 -10.73
CA GLY A 88 5.02 -2.80 -11.66
C GLY A 88 6.45 -2.56 -12.17
N TYR A 89 6.79 -1.32 -12.50
CA TYR A 89 8.15 -0.93 -12.89
C TYR A 89 9.17 -1.29 -11.80
N TYR A 90 8.97 -0.82 -10.57
CA TYR A 90 9.88 -1.12 -9.45
C TYR A 90 9.92 -2.61 -9.11
N PHE A 91 8.78 -3.32 -9.22
CA PHE A 91 8.72 -4.75 -8.94
C PHE A 91 9.76 -5.56 -9.72
N PHE A 92 9.98 -5.24 -10.99
CA PHE A 92 10.95 -5.94 -11.83
C PHE A 92 12.41 -5.60 -11.50
N GLU A 93 12.68 -4.48 -10.81
CA GLU A 93 14.03 -4.11 -10.36
C GLU A 93 14.48 -4.89 -9.11
N PHE A 94 13.54 -5.42 -8.31
CA PHE A 94 13.84 -6.04 -7.02
C PHE A 94 14.33 -7.50 -7.10
N GLN A 95 14.95 -7.93 -6.00
CA GLN A 95 15.39 -9.31 -5.83
C GLN A 95 14.21 -10.30 -5.81
N LYS A 96 14.49 -11.57 -6.16
CA LYS A 96 13.45 -12.63 -6.22
C LYS A 96 12.73 -12.84 -4.91
N ILE A 97 13.44 -12.79 -3.78
CA ILE A 97 12.84 -12.94 -2.46
C ILE A 97 11.89 -11.78 -2.13
N THR A 98 12.28 -10.55 -2.46
CA THR A 98 11.46 -9.35 -2.33
C THR A 98 10.22 -9.43 -3.23
N GLN A 99 10.38 -9.87 -4.48
CA GLN A 99 9.28 -10.10 -5.42
C GLN A 99 8.24 -11.09 -4.86
N ILE A 100 8.68 -12.21 -4.27
CA ILE A 100 7.78 -13.19 -3.66
C ILE A 100 6.99 -12.57 -2.50
N ALA A 101 7.64 -11.81 -1.62
CA ALA A 101 6.99 -11.12 -0.51
C ALA A 101 5.98 -10.05 -0.99
N ILE A 102 6.31 -9.33 -2.08
CA ILE A 102 5.41 -8.39 -2.75
C ILE A 102 4.19 -9.12 -3.32
N VAL A 103 4.37 -10.24 -4.03
CA VAL A 103 3.25 -11.00 -4.61
C VAL A 103 2.34 -11.50 -3.49
N PHE A 104 2.90 -12.05 -2.42
CA PHE A 104 2.13 -12.52 -1.27
C PHE A 104 1.29 -11.40 -0.63
N SER A 105 1.92 -10.28 -0.27
CA SER A 105 1.22 -9.13 0.34
C SER A 105 0.24 -8.44 -0.62
N GLY A 106 0.57 -8.40 -1.92
CA GLY A 106 -0.28 -7.86 -2.98
C GLY A 106 -1.55 -8.69 -3.19
N VAL A 107 -1.43 -10.02 -3.24
CA VAL A 107 -2.58 -10.94 -3.32
C VAL A 107 -3.50 -10.77 -2.12
N LEU A 108 -2.95 -10.72 -0.90
CA LEU A 108 -3.75 -10.46 0.30
C LEU A 108 -4.49 -9.12 0.21
N SER A 109 -3.82 -8.07 -0.28
CA SER A 109 -4.40 -6.73 -0.44
C SER A 109 -5.50 -6.68 -1.50
N VAL A 110 -5.34 -7.37 -2.63
CA VAL A 110 -6.32 -7.40 -3.72
C VAL A 110 -7.53 -8.26 -3.36
N LEU A 111 -7.33 -9.39 -2.69
CA LEU A 111 -8.40 -10.29 -2.22
C LEU A 111 -9.13 -9.76 -0.99
N TYR A 112 -8.54 -8.81 -0.26
CA TYR A 112 -9.13 -8.20 0.93
C TYR A 112 -10.62 -7.79 0.78
N PRO A 113 -11.03 -7.00 -0.25
CA PRO A 113 -12.41 -6.59 -0.47
C PRO A 113 -13.35 -7.71 -0.97
N PHE A 114 -12.85 -8.90 -1.30
CA PHE A 114 -13.65 -9.99 -1.87
C PHE A 114 -14.16 -11.02 -0.87
N GLY A 115 -13.56 -11.14 0.31
CA GLY A 115 -14.05 -12.09 1.33
C GLY A 115 -13.30 -12.02 2.64
N LEU A 116 -11.99 -11.79 2.60
CA LEU A 116 -11.14 -11.72 3.79
C LEU A 116 -11.62 -10.66 4.80
N ARG A 117 -12.17 -9.55 4.30
CA ARG A 117 -12.75 -8.51 5.14
C ARG A 117 -14.03 -8.95 5.88
N LYS A 118 -14.76 -9.97 5.43
CA LYS A 118 -16.02 -10.37 6.10
C LYS A 118 -15.79 -11.20 7.36
N VAL A 119 -14.61 -11.80 7.51
CA VAL A 119 -14.26 -12.61 8.67
C VAL A 119 -14.09 -11.69 9.91
N PRO A 120 -14.78 -11.97 11.02
CA PRO A 120 -14.62 -11.19 12.25
C PRO A 120 -13.20 -11.37 12.84
N PHE A 121 -12.68 -10.33 13.49
CA PHE A 121 -11.34 -10.24 14.10
C PHE A 121 -10.13 -10.34 13.15
N SER A 122 -10.21 -11.04 12.03
CA SER A 122 -9.10 -11.20 11.07
C SER A 122 -8.65 -9.87 10.42
N LYS A 123 -9.57 -8.91 10.31
CA LYS A 123 -9.33 -7.63 9.60
C LYS A 123 -8.06 -6.93 10.07
N ILE A 124 -7.87 -6.82 11.38
CA ILE A 124 -6.75 -6.07 11.97
C ILE A 124 -5.46 -6.83 11.71
N PHE A 125 -5.44 -8.15 11.91
CA PHE A 125 -4.28 -9.00 11.66
C PHE A 125 -3.82 -8.97 10.20
N ILE A 126 -4.75 -9.01 9.24
CA ILE A 126 -4.41 -8.93 7.82
C ILE A 126 -3.82 -7.56 7.48
N ILE A 127 -4.42 -6.48 7.99
CA ILE A 127 -3.91 -5.12 7.75
C ILE A 127 -2.52 -4.97 8.36
N SER A 128 -2.33 -5.33 9.63
CA SER A 128 -1.03 -5.21 10.29
C SER A 128 0.02 -6.08 9.61
N LEU A 129 -0.32 -7.29 9.18
CA LEU A 129 0.59 -8.17 8.46
C LEU A 129 1.03 -7.57 7.13
N VAL A 130 0.10 -7.06 6.32
CA VAL A 130 0.43 -6.40 5.05
C VAL A 130 1.33 -5.18 5.30
N TRP A 131 1.00 -4.36 6.30
CA TRP A 131 1.80 -3.18 6.65
C TRP A 131 3.22 -3.56 7.07
N THR A 132 3.38 -4.51 7.99
CA THR A 132 4.69 -5.00 8.44
C THR A 132 5.51 -5.56 7.28
N ILE A 133 4.89 -6.32 6.38
CA ILE A 133 5.60 -6.82 5.20
C ILE A 133 6.07 -5.64 4.35
N SER A 134 5.16 -4.75 3.97
CA SER A 134 5.44 -3.65 3.06
C SER A 134 6.47 -2.64 3.60
N THR A 135 6.39 -2.27 4.88
CA THR A 135 7.21 -1.18 5.42
C THR A 135 8.46 -1.64 6.15
N MET A 136 8.63 -2.95 6.43
CA MET A 136 9.81 -3.48 7.12
C MET A 136 10.41 -4.67 6.37
N LEU A 137 9.63 -5.73 6.15
CA LEU A 137 10.19 -6.98 5.61
C LEU A 137 10.78 -6.81 4.21
N LEU A 138 10.13 -6.01 3.35
CA LEU A 138 10.65 -5.73 2.01
C LEU A 138 12.02 -5.05 2.06
N LEU A 139 12.24 -4.14 3.01
CA LEU A 139 13.53 -3.47 3.19
C LEU A 139 14.61 -4.43 3.66
N VAL A 140 14.27 -5.31 4.60
CA VAL A 140 15.17 -6.34 5.12
C VAL A 140 15.65 -7.26 4.00
N PHE A 141 14.71 -7.75 3.18
CA PHE A 141 15.03 -8.62 2.06
C PHE A 141 15.85 -7.90 0.99
N GLU A 142 15.41 -6.73 0.54
CA GLU A 142 16.09 -6.05 -0.57
C GLU A 142 17.50 -5.60 -0.21
N ASN A 143 17.73 -5.19 1.04
CA ASN A 143 19.05 -4.78 1.52
C ASN A 143 19.89 -5.94 2.08
N ASN A 144 19.43 -7.20 1.95
CA ASN A 144 20.10 -8.40 2.49
C ASN A 144 20.47 -8.26 3.97
N ILE A 145 19.62 -7.63 4.78
CA ILE A 145 19.88 -7.41 6.20
C ILE A 145 19.75 -8.76 6.92
N PRO A 146 20.79 -9.23 7.63
CA PRO A 146 20.74 -10.50 8.32
C PRO A 146 19.76 -10.42 9.50
N ILE A 147 18.78 -11.32 9.52
CA ILE A 147 17.86 -11.47 10.65
C ILE A 147 18.61 -12.22 11.74
N THR A 148 19.20 -11.47 12.66
CA THR A 148 19.94 -12.03 13.80
C THR A 148 19.15 -11.83 15.09
N GLN A 149 19.43 -12.65 16.11
CA GLN A 149 18.88 -12.47 17.45
C GLN A 149 19.53 -11.31 18.22
N ASN A 150 20.49 -10.61 17.61
CA ASN A 150 21.15 -9.48 18.24
C ASN A 150 20.17 -8.31 18.31
N ILE A 151 19.51 -8.21 19.46
CA ILE A 151 18.71 -7.05 19.85
C ILE A 151 19.70 -5.91 20.07
N VAL A 152 20.01 -5.15 19.02
CA VAL A 152 20.64 -3.84 19.19
C VAL A 152 19.50 -2.87 19.48
N LEU A 153 19.31 -2.60 20.78
CA LEU A 153 18.57 -1.46 21.30
C LEU A 153 19.39 -0.19 21.12
#